data_AF-A0A6U4FZN3-F1
#
_entry.id   AF-A0A6U4FZN3-F1
#
_cell.length_a   1.000
_cell.length_b   1.000
_cell.length_c   1.000
_cell.angle_alpha   90.00
_cell.angle_beta   90.00
_cell.angle_gamma   90.00
#
_symmetry.space_group_name_H-M   'P 1'
#
loop_
_entity.id
_entity.type
_entity.pdbx_description
1 polymer ?
#
loop_
_entity_poly.entity_id
_entity_poly.type
_entity_poly.pdbx_seq_one_letter_code
_entity_poly.pdbx_strand_id
1 'polypeptide(L)'
;MYHLRPPPQGDEPTSFVTYDKFEHEMLKVLFRKKWEPDSESMLLDAFRVIDADGKGFVSADELRELLVQEGTPFRAKEIEAFMNVAKDSEFNRVYYEDYIAMLLL
;
A
#
# COMPACT_ATOMS: atom_id res chain seq x y z
N MET A 1 -56.01 5.42 -1.78
CA MET A 1 -55.05 4.67 -2.61
C MET A 1 -53.64 5.06 -2.14
N TYR A 2 -53.01 4.26 -1.29
CA TYR A 2 -51.66 4.56 -0.81
C TYR A 2 -50.65 4.11 -1.88
N HIS A 3 -49.91 5.06 -2.45
CA HIS A 3 -48.79 4.75 -3.34
C HIS A 3 -47.60 4.28 -2.50
N LEU A 4 -47.34 2.97 -2.52
CA LEU A 4 -46.10 2.41 -1.98
C LEU A 4 -44.95 2.93 -2.85
N ARG A 5 -44.04 3.72 -2.27
CA ARG A 5 -42.77 4.01 -2.93
C ARG A 5 -42.01 2.68 -3.10
N PRO A 6 -41.37 2.44 -4.25
CA PRO A 6 -40.48 1.29 -4.38
C PRO A 6 -39.39 1.37 -3.31
N PRO A 7 -38.93 0.23 -2.78
CA PRO A 7 -37.83 0.22 -1.81
C PRO A 7 -36.62 0.94 -2.41
N PRO A 8 -35.84 1.69 -1.61
CA PRO A 8 -34.67 2.39 -2.08
C PRO A 8 -33.72 1.40 -2.78
N GLN A 9 -33.55 1.57 -4.09
CA GLN A 9 -32.60 0.81 -4.90
C GLN A 9 -31.26 1.51 -4.80
N GLY A 10 -30.45 1.07 -3.85
CA GLY A 10 -29.09 1.55 -3.66
C GLY A 10 -28.73 1.52 -2.20
N ASP A 11 -27.65 0.82 -1.88
CA ASP A 11 -27.03 0.92 -0.56
C ASP A 11 -26.73 2.39 -0.29
N GLU A 12 -27.34 2.96 0.74
CA GLU A 12 -26.94 4.27 1.23
C GLU A 12 -25.44 4.22 1.56
N PRO A 13 -24.66 5.27 1.26
CA PRO A 13 -23.26 5.32 1.63
C PRO A 13 -23.14 5.32 3.15
N THR A 14 -22.86 4.15 3.71
CA THR A 14 -22.60 3.93 5.12
C THR A 14 -21.12 4.10 5.41
N SER A 15 -20.76 4.57 6.61
CA SER A 15 -19.36 4.63 7.08
C SER A 15 -18.74 3.25 7.34
N PHE A 16 -19.56 2.21 7.34
CA PHE A 16 -19.15 0.82 7.56
C PHE A 16 -19.61 -0.02 6.38
N VAL A 17 -18.85 -1.07 6.05
CA VAL A 17 -19.25 -2.06 5.06
C VAL A 17 -19.70 -3.32 5.81
N THR A 18 -20.76 -3.98 5.35
CA THR A 18 -21.17 -5.27 5.92
C THR A 18 -20.19 -6.36 5.50
N TYR A 19 -20.04 -7.39 6.35
CA TYR A 19 -19.15 -8.52 6.04
C TYR A 19 -19.52 -9.16 4.69
N ASP A 20 -20.80 -9.44 4.44
CA ASP A 20 -21.26 -10.06 3.19
C ASP A 20 -20.87 -9.24 1.95
N LYS A 21 -20.95 -7.90 2.03
CA LYS A 21 -20.56 -7.01 0.94
C LYS A 21 -19.04 -6.97 0.78
N PHE A 22 -18.30 -6.91 1.89
CA PHE A 22 -16.84 -6.98 1.87
C PHE A 22 -16.35 -8.29 1.26
N GLU A 23 -16.86 -9.42 1.75
CA GLU A 23 -16.50 -10.75 1.30
C GLU A 23 -16.75 -10.90 -0.21
N HIS A 24 -17.94 -10.53 -0.69
CA HIS A 24 -18.26 -10.60 -2.12
C HIS A 24 -17.32 -9.78 -2.99
N GLU A 25 -17.03 -8.53 -2.60
CA GLU A 25 -16.13 -7.67 -3.38
C GLU A 25 -14.67 -8.12 -3.27
N MET A 26 -14.24 -8.55 -2.08
CA MET A 26 -12.87 -9.02 -1.85
C MET A 26 -12.61 -10.32 -2.62
N LEU A 27 -13.55 -11.26 -2.64
CA LEU A 27 -13.46 -12.49 -3.44
C LEU A 27 -13.33 -12.18 -4.93
N LYS A 28 -14.01 -11.15 -5.45
CA LYS A 28 -13.80 -10.72 -6.85
C LYS A 28 -12.41 -10.17 -7.09
N VAL A 29 -11.86 -9.38 -6.15
CA VAL A 29 -10.50 -8.85 -6.24
C VAL A 29 -9.48 -9.99 -6.27
N LEU A 30 -9.60 -10.94 -5.35
CA LEU A 30 -8.73 -12.11 -5.25
C LEU A 30 -8.84 -13.01 -6.49
N PHE A 31 -10.07 -13.32 -6.94
CA PHE A 31 -10.29 -14.16 -8.13
C PHE A 31 -9.72 -13.51 -9.40
N ARG A 32 -9.82 -12.18 -9.51
CA ARG A 32 -9.29 -11.43 -10.65
C ARG A 32 -7.80 -11.14 -10.53
N LYS A 33 -7.15 -11.56 -9.44
CA LYS A 33 -5.73 -11.25 -9.16
C LYS A 33 -5.44 -9.75 -9.25
N LYS A 34 -6.43 -8.93 -8.86
CA LYS A 34 -6.28 -7.49 -8.91
C LYS A 34 -5.49 -7.06 -7.67
N TRP A 35 -4.45 -6.25 -7.88
CA TRP A 35 -3.53 -5.81 -6.81
C TRP A 35 -2.68 -6.96 -6.24
N GLU A 36 -2.30 -7.94 -7.05
CA GLU A 36 -1.22 -8.85 -6.67
C GLU A 36 0.03 -8.02 -6.34
N PRO A 37 0.77 -8.36 -5.27
CA PRO A 37 2.02 -7.69 -4.96
C PRO A 37 3.00 -7.90 -6.11
N ASP A 38 3.84 -6.89 -6.35
CA ASP A 38 4.95 -7.03 -7.27
C ASP A 38 5.90 -8.13 -6.79
N SER A 39 6.54 -8.82 -7.73
CA SER A 39 7.54 -9.84 -7.42
C SER A 39 8.70 -9.25 -6.60
N GLU A 40 9.31 -10.07 -5.75
CA GLU A 40 10.51 -9.70 -4.97
C GLU A 40 11.59 -9.05 -5.85
N SER A 41 11.86 -9.61 -7.03
CA SER A 41 12.85 -9.06 -7.97
C SER A 41 12.51 -7.66 -8.45
N MET A 42 11.23 -7.40 -8.73
CA MET A 42 10.79 -6.09 -9.21
C MET A 42 10.86 -5.03 -8.09
N LEU A 43 10.53 -5.42 -6.85
CA LEU A 43 10.70 -4.55 -5.68
C LEU A 43 12.19 -4.25 -5.45
N LEU A 44 13.06 -5.26 -5.50
CA LEU A 44 14.51 -5.09 -5.36
C LEU A 44 15.09 -4.17 -6.43
N ASP A 45 14.70 -4.37 -7.69
CA ASP A 45 15.17 -3.54 -8.81
C ASP A 45 14.76 -2.07 -8.62
N ALA A 46 13.55 -1.81 -8.12
CA ALA A 46 13.11 -0.44 -7.83
C ALA A 46 13.98 0.24 -6.76
N PHE A 47 14.34 -0.47 -5.67
CA PHE A 47 15.25 0.09 -4.66
C PHE A 47 16.68 0.25 -5.16
N ARG A 48 17.16 -0.65 -6.02
CA ARG A 48 18.50 -0.55 -6.63
C ARG A 48 18.65 0.62 -7.58
N VAL A 49 17.56 1.08 -8.20
CA VAL A 49 17.58 2.34 -8.97
C VAL A 49 17.84 3.54 -8.06
N ILE A 50 17.37 3.49 -6.80
CA ILE A 50 17.57 4.55 -5.81
C ILE A 50 18.97 4.43 -5.18
N ASP A 51 19.39 3.22 -4.84
CA ASP A 51 20.71 2.90 -4.27
C ASP A 51 21.75 2.62 -5.37
N ALA A 52 22.04 3.64 -6.19
CA ALA A 52 22.95 3.52 -7.33
C ALA A 52 24.39 3.10 -6.95
N ASP A 53 24.80 3.38 -5.72
CA ASP A 53 26.13 3.03 -5.19
C ASP A 53 26.18 1.59 -4.63
N GLY A 54 25.05 0.90 -4.53
CA GLY A 54 24.99 -0.48 -4.03
C GLY A 54 25.32 -0.60 -2.54
N LYS A 55 24.86 0.35 -1.72
CA LYS A 55 25.10 0.39 -0.26
C LYS A 55 24.32 -0.69 0.49
N GLY A 56 23.25 -1.24 -0.11
CA GLY A 56 22.30 -2.14 0.54
C GLY A 56 21.25 -1.43 1.40
N PHE A 57 21.19 -0.10 1.33
CA PHE A 57 20.21 0.70 2.04
C PHE A 57 19.94 2.03 1.33
N VAL A 58 18.78 2.62 1.62
CA VAL A 58 18.44 4.00 1.23
C VAL A 58 18.28 4.84 2.50
N SER A 59 18.65 6.13 2.44
CA SER A 59 18.34 7.05 3.54
C SER A 59 16.83 7.23 3.68
N ALA A 60 16.32 7.22 4.92
CA ALA A 60 14.89 7.44 5.16
C ALA A 60 14.41 8.80 4.65
N ASP A 61 15.29 9.82 4.69
CA ASP A 61 14.96 11.16 4.21
C ASP A 61 14.90 11.23 2.68
N GLU A 62 15.85 10.60 1.97
CA GLU A 62 15.82 10.51 0.49
C GLU A 62 14.57 9.74 0.03
N LEU A 63 14.28 8.61 0.67
CA LEU A 63 13.13 7.80 0.32
C LEU A 63 11.82 8.55 0.60
N ARG A 64 11.75 9.34 1.67
CA ARG A 64 10.61 10.22 1.96
C ARG A 64 10.38 11.24 0.86
N GLU A 65 11.42 11.89 0.37
CA GLU A 65 11.32 12.88 -0.71
C GLU A 65 10.81 12.23 -2.00
N LEU A 66 11.36 11.06 -2.36
CA LEU A 66 10.94 10.31 -3.54
C LEU A 66 9.47 9.88 -3.48
N LEU A 67 9.00 9.39 -2.33
CA LEU A 67 7.59 8.97 -2.13
C LEU A 67 6.58 10.12 -2.20
N VAL A 68 7.04 11.37 -2.05
CA VAL A 68 6.21 12.57 -2.20
C VAL A 68 6.21 13.11 -3.63
N GLN A 69 7.33 12.99 -4.34
CA GLN A 69 7.55 13.67 -5.62
C GLN A 69 7.20 12.81 -6.84
N GLU A 70 7.37 11.49 -6.77
CA GLU A 70 7.26 10.61 -7.93
C GLU A 70 5.91 9.85 -7.99
N GLY A 71 5.38 9.70 -9.21
CA GLY A 71 4.20 8.89 -9.49
C GLY A 71 2.91 9.37 -8.82
N THR A 72 2.29 8.51 -7.99
CA THR A 72 1.12 8.88 -7.17
C THR A 72 1.62 9.16 -5.74
N PRO A 73 1.68 10.44 -5.33
CA PRO A 73 2.30 10.81 -4.06
C PRO A 73 1.64 10.14 -2.88
N PHE A 74 2.47 9.61 -1.98
CA PHE A 74 1.99 9.11 -0.71
C PHE A 74 1.51 10.28 0.15
N ARG A 75 0.43 10.06 0.88
CA ARG A 75 -0.05 11.00 1.92
C ARG A 75 0.89 10.93 3.11
N ALA A 76 0.96 12.02 3.88
CA ALA A 76 1.79 12.09 5.09
C ALA A 76 1.60 10.89 6.04
N LYS A 77 0.36 10.42 6.21
CA LYS A 77 0.05 9.25 7.03
C LYS A 77 0.61 7.94 6.47
N GLU A 78 0.63 7.79 5.15
CA GLU A 78 1.15 6.60 4.48
C GLU A 78 2.69 6.57 4.59
N ILE A 79 3.34 7.73 4.45
CA ILE A 79 4.77 7.89 4.68
C ILE A 79 5.12 7.58 6.13
N GLU A 80 4.40 8.13 7.11
CA GLU A 80 4.65 7.85 8.53
C GLU A 80 4.48 6.36 8.83
N ALA A 81 3.42 5.74 8.33
CA ALA A 81 3.19 4.30 8.49
C ALA A 81 4.35 3.49 7.88
N PHE A 82 4.79 3.82 6.66
CA PHE A 82 5.94 3.19 6.03
C PHE A 82 7.21 3.33 6.87
N MET A 83 7.55 4.56 7.27
CA MET A 83 8.78 4.85 8.00
C MET A 83 8.81 4.20 9.38
N ASN A 84 7.66 4.07 10.05
CA ASN A 84 7.58 3.39 11.34
C ASN A 84 7.91 1.90 11.27
N VAL A 85 7.77 1.27 10.09
CA VAL A 85 8.03 -0.16 9.91
C VAL A 85 9.38 -0.38 9.23
N ALA A 86 9.70 0.39 8.19
CA ALA A 86 10.86 0.15 7.32
C ALA A 86 12.18 0.72 7.87
N LYS A 87 12.10 1.75 8.72
CA LYS A 87 13.27 2.51 9.13
C LYS A 87 13.96 1.89 10.33
N ASP A 88 15.28 1.77 10.25
CA ASP A 88 16.10 1.37 11.38
C ASP A 88 16.18 2.49 12.45
N SER A 89 16.33 2.09 13.72
CA SER A 89 16.31 3.03 14.85
C SER A 89 17.62 3.77 15.07
N GLU A 90 18.75 3.29 14.53
CA GLU A 90 20.09 3.75 14.88
C GLU A 90 20.70 4.67 13.82
N PHE A 91 20.44 4.40 12.54
CA PHE A 91 21.14 5.04 11.42
C PHE A 91 20.24 5.81 10.45
N ASN A 92 18.92 5.84 10.68
CA ASN A 92 17.94 6.52 9.82
C ASN A 92 17.96 5.98 8.36
N ARG A 93 18.11 4.66 8.22
CA ARG A 93 18.21 3.93 6.95
C ARG A 93 17.05 2.96 6.79
N VAL A 94 16.78 2.63 5.54
CA VAL A 94 15.88 1.55 5.14
C VAL A 94 16.73 0.49 4.45
N TYR A 95 16.93 -0.64 5.13
CA TYR A 95 17.55 -1.84 4.57
C TYR A 95 16.49 -2.57 3.75
N TYR A 96 16.48 -2.32 2.43
CA TYR A 96 15.35 -2.66 1.59
C TYR A 96 15.17 -4.16 1.37
N GLU A 97 16.23 -4.96 1.41
CA GLU A 97 16.12 -6.42 1.32
C GLU A 97 15.36 -7.00 2.53
N ASP A 98 15.71 -6.54 3.74
CA ASP A 98 15.01 -6.93 4.97
C ASP A 98 13.55 -6.47 4.97
N TYR A 99 13.30 -5.25 4.49
CA TYR A 99 11.96 -4.70 4.38
C TYR A 99 11.09 -5.49 3.39
N ILE A 100 11.63 -5.83 2.21
CA ILE A 100 10.91 -6.63 1.21
C ILE A 100 10.64 -8.04 1.72
N ALA A 101 11.62 -8.67 2.38
CA ALA A 101 11.42 -9.98 2.99
C ALA A 101 10.26 -9.96 4.00
N MET A 102 10.18 -8.92 4.83
CA MET A 102 9.05 -8.74 5.75
C MET A 102 7.71 -8.50 5.04
N LEU A 103 7.68 -7.83 3.88
CA LEU A 103 6.45 -7.60 3.11
C LEU A 103 5.90 -8.87 2.45
N LEU A 104 6.77 -9.83 2.14
CA LEU A 104 6.42 -11.04 1.39
C LEU A 104 6.22 -12.28 2.28
N LEU A 105 6.46 -12.16 3.60
CA LEU A 105 6.15 -13.17 4.61
C LEU A 105 4.65 -13.19 4.95
#